data_AF-A0A6P6T1S7-F1
#
_entry.id   AF-A0A6P6T1S7-F1
#
_cell.length_a   1.000
_cell.length_b   1.000
_cell.length_c   1.000
_cell.angle_alpha   90.00
_cell.angle_beta   90.00
_cell.angle_gamma   90.00
#
_symmetry.space_group_name_H-M   'P 1'
#
loop_
_entity.id
_entity.type
_entity.pdbx_description
1 polymer ?
#
loop_
_entity_poly.entity_id
_entity_poly.type
_entity_poly.pdbx_seq_one_letter_code
_entity_poly.pdbx_strand_id
1 'polypeptide(L)'
;MDCSKLAEDGTPELGMEFNSEEDAYQFYNKYAFKMGFSVRKDYLNKDKDGVTTSRRYSCCKEGVKRKYEGDVMPKRTRAPTKTGCGAKMVIVLFRGTMKYRVHDLVLEHNHELHIAQCAHMMPSQRKVSETQGFQAEISEDAGLSLKQSHELMGKEAGGMGNVGYTREDLKRYLRTRRERSLKYGEAGSMLNYFQEQTLENPSFFHAVQLDCEEQITNIFWADAGMLIDYKFFGDVVTFDTTYKTNKEYRPLGVFVGFNQHRQIVIFGAALMYDETIDSFKWVFGTFLAAMCGKRPSTILTDQDHAMAAALSVVMPETFHGLCTFHIRRNFMKHLGNHYKENSDLPYMFGACMYEFEEVEQFNRVWEAMVKKHNLENNEWLFGLYRIRDKWARCMMKERWTAGMRSTQLSESLNAAIKNHLKLDHDLVQFFRHFNRVVDEKRHNELIAEYEMRQKLPMVGLRQTPMLVHASEMYSPTVFVAFQNEYGESTAMVILRQQDAAMFVEFAVMRYDGGPERTVVFNRNDLSVRCSCKKYENEGILCGHALKVFDTVGIKIIPPEYIKRRWTKRARAGDCFDRRGQEVVADPKVMISTRYRELAPAMIKVATRAAMSEDTSKVAITVISDFSRKRH
;
A
#
# COMPACT_ATOMS: atom_id res chain seq x y z
N MET A 1 -53.47 41.48 3.71
CA MET A 1 -53.35 41.13 2.28
C MET A 1 -52.27 40.06 2.18
N ASP A 2 -52.65 38.91 1.63
CA ASP A 2 -52.01 37.60 1.76
C ASP A 2 -50.57 37.49 1.27
N CYS A 3 -49.78 36.72 2.03
CA CYS A 3 -48.41 36.31 1.74
C CYS A 3 -48.40 34.89 1.13
N SER A 4 -48.73 34.75 -0.16
CA SER A 4 -48.39 33.56 -0.95
C SER A 4 -48.75 33.73 -2.43
N LYS A 5 -47.93 34.48 -3.16
CA LYS A 5 -47.81 34.32 -4.62
C LYS A 5 -46.34 34.05 -4.92
N LEU A 6 -45.91 32.81 -4.68
CA LEU A 6 -44.85 32.26 -5.51
C LEU A 6 -45.54 31.96 -6.85
N ALA A 7 -45.04 32.54 -7.94
CA ALA A 7 -45.57 32.26 -9.27
C ALA A 7 -45.57 30.74 -9.49
N GLU A 8 -46.72 30.16 -9.88
CA GLU A 8 -46.92 28.71 -10.07
C GLU A 8 -45.95 28.11 -11.11
N ASP A 9 -45.31 28.95 -11.93
CA ASP A 9 -44.38 28.57 -13.00
C ASP A 9 -42.88 28.65 -12.62
N GLY A 10 -42.56 29.21 -11.44
CA GLY A 10 -41.19 29.43 -10.96
C GLY A 10 -40.46 30.62 -11.60
N THR A 11 -41.17 31.55 -12.22
CA THR A 11 -40.61 32.77 -12.80
C THR A 11 -40.42 33.86 -11.73
N PRO A 12 -39.27 34.55 -11.65
CA PRO A 12 -39.09 35.67 -10.73
C PRO A 12 -39.98 36.86 -11.11
N GLU A 13 -40.56 37.51 -10.10
CA GLU A 13 -41.39 38.71 -10.27
C GLU A 13 -40.90 39.83 -9.36
N LEU A 14 -41.16 41.07 -9.78
CA LEU A 14 -40.92 42.24 -8.93
C LEU A 14 -41.76 42.14 -7.65
N GLY A 15 -41.15 42.45 -6.51
CA GLY A 15 -41.83 42.40 -5.22
C GLY A 15 -41.81 41.04 -4.51
N MET A 16 -41.29 39.97 -5.11
CA MET A 16 -41.10 38.68 -4.42
C MET A 16 -40.19 38.83 -3.20
N GLU A 17 -40.52 38.13 -2.11
CA GLU A 17 -39.79 38.21 -0.84
C GLU A 17 -39.08 36.90 -0.49
N PHE A 18 -37.87 37.02 0.07
CA PHE A 18 -37.03 35.90 0.51
C PHE A 18 -36.54 36.13 1.93
N ASN A 19 -36.39 35.05 2.69
CA ASN A 19 -35.91 35.12 4.08
C ASN A 19 -34.39 35.34 4.15
N SER A 20 -33.65 34.99 3.11
CA SER A 20 -32.20 35.19 3.04
C SER A 20 -31.70 35.52 1.63
N GLU A 21 -30.48 36.06 1.54
CA GLU A 21 -29.79 36.29 0.25
C GLU A 21 -29.57 34.99 -0.51
N GLU A 22 -29.28 33.90 0.21
CA GLU A 22 -29.00 32.60 -0.39
C GLU A 22 -30.28 31.95 -0.94
N ASP A 23 -31.43 32.10 -0.27
CA ASP A 23 -32.73 31.64 -0.81
C ASP A 23 -33.06 32.33 -2.13
N ALA A 24 -32.85 33.66 -2.19
CA ALA A 24 -33.06 34.44 -3.39
C ALA A 24 -32.11 34.02 -4.53
N TYR A 25 -30.84 33.74 -4.21
CA TYR A 25 -29.88 33.21 -5.17
C TYR A 25 -30.29 31.83 -5.70
N GLN A 26 -30.67 30.91 -4.81
CA GLN A 26 -31.08 29.56 -5.20
C GLN A 26 -32.33 29.59 -6.08
N PHE A 27 -33.31 30.43 -5.76
CA PHE A 27 -34.50 30.64 -6.58
C PHE A 27 -34.13 31.12 -7.99
N TYR A 28 -33.34 32.18 -8.10
CA TYR A 28 -32.96 32.74 -9.41
C TYR A 28 -32.02 31.81 -10.19
N ASN A 29 -31.15 31.06 -9.52
CA ASN A 29 -30.29 30.08 -10.18
C ASN A 29 -31.10 28.87 -10.69
N LYS A 30 -32.20 28.50 -10.01
CA LYS A 30 -33.15 27.47 -10.48
C LYS A 30 -33.95 27.96 -11.70
N TYR A 31 -34.38 29.22 -11.69
CA TYR A 31 -34.97 29.85 -12.87
C TYR A 31 -33.98 29.88 -14.05
N ALA A 32 -32.74 30.30 -13.81
CA ALA A 32 -31.69 30.33 -14.81
C ALA A 32 -31.35 28.95 -15.38
N PHE A 33 -31.39 27.91 -14.54
CA PHE A 33 -31.27 26.51 -14.97
C PHE A 33 -32.37 26.14 -15.96
N LYS A 34 -33.63 26.44 -15.63
CA LYS A 34 -34.80 26.16 -16.49
C LYS A 34 -34.73 26.90 -17.82
N MET A 35 -34.26 28.15 -17.81
CA MET A 35 -34.18 28.99 -19.01
C MET A 35 -32.91 28.79 -19.84
N GLY A 36 -31.85 28.20 -19.28
CA GLY A 36 -30.61 27.93 -20.01
C GLY A 36 -29.57 29.06 -19.97
N PHE A 37 -29.47 29.80 -18.87
CA PHE A 37 -28.38 30.76 -18.65
C PHE A 37 -27.67 30.55 -17.31
N SER A 38 -26.50 31.17 -17.18
CA SER A 38 -25.72 31.11 -15.95
C SER A 38 -25.77 32.44 -15.20
N VAL A 39 -25.97 32.38 -13.89
CA VAL A 39 -26.02 33.53 -13.00
C VAL A 39 -24.64 33.87 -12.47
N ARG A 40 -24.28 35.14 -12.49
CA ARG A 40 -23.11 35.71 -11.82
C ARG A 40 -23.58 36.55 -10.64
N LYS A 41 -23.04 36.26 -9.45
CA LYS A 41 -23.13 37.13 -8.28
C LYS A 41 -22.30 38.39 -8.56
N ASP A 42 -22.95 39.54 -8.75
CA ASP A 42 -22.33 40.84 -9.06
C ASP A 42 -22.05 41.59 -7.75
N TYR A 43 -22.47 42.85 -7.59
CA TYR A 43 -22.19 43.63 -6.38
C TYR A 43 -23.01 43.17 -5.15
N LEU A 44 -22.42 43.33 -3.96
CA LEU A 44 -23.03 43.12 -2.66
C LEU A 44 -22.83 44.37 -1.81
N ASN A 45 -23.91 45.00 -1.36
CA ASN A 45 -23.85 46.11 -0.43
C ASN A 45 -24.21 45.62 0.97
N LYS A 46 -23.47 46.10 1.97
CA LYS A 46 -23.69 45.84 3.39
C LYS A 46 -23.82 47.15 4.15
N ASP A 47 -24.57 47.15 5.25
CA ASP A 47 -24.56 48.27 6.19
C ASP A 47 -23.39 48.18 7.17
N LYS A 48 -23.33 49.14 8.11
CA LYS A 48 -22.26 49.26 9.11
C LYS A 48 -22.16 48.06 10.04
N ASP A 49 -23.26 47.34 10.23
CA ASP A 49 -23.34 46.16 11.08
C ASP A 49 -23.03 44.87 10.30
N GLY A 50 -22.64 44.99 9.03
CA GLY A 50 -22.27 43.88 8.16
C GLY A 50 -23.47 43.15 7.53
N VAL A 51 -24.70 43.65 7.73
CA VAL A 51 -25.92 43.07 7.17
C VAL A 51 -26.02 43.44 5.70
N THR A 52 -26.29 42.44 4.85
CA THR A 52 -26.48 42.67 3.41
C THR A 52 -27.73 43.52 3.17
N THR A 53 -27.56 44.72 2.63
CA THR A 53 -28.65 45.65 2.29
C THR A 53 -29.17 45.46 0.88
N SER A 54 -28.32 45.05 -0.07
CA SER A 54 -28.74 44.73 -1.43
C SER A 54 -27.75 43.80 -2.15
N ARG A 55 -28.24 42.96 -3.05
CA ARG A 55 -27.42 42.06 -3.88
C ARG A 55 -27.94 42.05 -5.32
N ARG A 56 -27.03 42.12 -6.29
CA ARG A 56 -27.34 41.94 -7.73
C ARG A 56 -26.84 40.60 -8.25
N TYR A 57 -27.69 39.96 -9.03
CA TYR A 57 -27.42 38.77 -9.82
C TYR A 57 -27.59 39.11 -11.29
N SER A 58 -26.60 38.81 -12.12
CA SER A 58 -26.61 39.17 -13.53
C SER A 58 -26.32 37.96 -14.42
N CYS A 59 -26.66 38.03 -15.70
CA CYS A 59 -26.25 37.03 -16.68
C CYS A 59 -24.71 36.93 -16.79
N CYS A 60 -24.19 35.71 -16.97
CA CYS A 60 -22.76 35.48 -17.17
C CYS A 60 -22.19 36.19 -18.41
N LYS A 61 -23.01 36.54 -19.41
CA LYS A 61 -22.62 37.29 -20.61
C LYS A 61 -22.72 38.81 -20.46
N GLU A 62 -23.05 39.33 -19.27
CA GLU A 62 -23.09 40.77 -18.96
C GLU A 62 -21.71 41.43 -19.10
N GLY A 63 -21.70 42.65 -19.63
CA GLY A 63 -20.51 43.48 -19.84
C GLY A 63 -19.85 43.24 -21.20
N VAL A 64 -18.75 43.94 -21.46
CA VAL A 64 -17.99 43.84 -22.71
C VAL A 64 -16.55 43.45 -22.36
N LYS A 65 -15.91 42.63 -23.21
CA LYS A 65 -14.49 42.30 -23.03
C LYS A 65 -13.66 43.59 -23.18
N ARG A 66 -12.87 43.95 -22.16
CA ARG A 66 -11.92 45.07 -22.26
C ARG A 66 -10.93 44.78 -23.40
N LYS A 67 -10.67 45.78 -24.25
CA LYS A 67 -9.63 45.68 -25.28
C LYS A 67 -8.27 45.55 -24.59
N TYR A 68 -7.39 44.72 -25.16
CA TYR A 68 -6.03 44.56 -24.66
C TYR A 68 -5.19 45.73 -25.18
N GLU A 69 -4.60 46.52 -24.28
CA GLU A 69 -3.86 47.77 -24.58
C GLU A 69 -2.33 47.57 -24.46
N GLY A 70 -1.81 46.36 -24.70
CA GLY A 70 -0.37 46.07 -24.67
C GLY A 70 0.20 45.77 -26.06
N ASP A 71 1.44 46.18 -26.30
CA ASP A 71 2.14 46.02 -27.60
C ASP A 71 2.45 44.56 -27.97
N VAL A 72 2.46 43.65 -26.99
CA VAL A 72 2.71 42.22 -27.21
C VAL A 72 1.42 41.44 -27.06
N MET A 73 0.90 40.92 -28.18
CA MET A 73 -0.25 40.02 -28.19
C MET A 73 0.05 38.74 -27.40
N PRO A 74 -0.76 38.38 -26.39
CA PRO A 74 -0.55 37.16 -25.63
C PRO A 74 -0.78 35.93 -26.51
N LYS A 75 0.14 34.96 -26.45
CA LYS A 75 0.15 33.72 -27.27
C LYS A 75 -1.13 32.85 -27.18
N ARG A 76 -2.04 33.12 -26.23
CA ARG A 76 -3.37 32.49 -26.11
C ARG A 76 -4.42 33.49 -25.64
N THR A 77 -5.24 34.01 -26.55
CA THR A 77 -6.42 34.80 -26.20
C THR A 77 -7.65 33.91 -26.04
N ARG A 78 -8.32 33.97 -24.88
CA ARG A 78 -9.63 33.31 -24.69
C ARG A 78 -10.69 33.95 -25.60
N ALA A 79 -11.51 33.11 -26.22
CA ALA A 79 -12.66 33.54 -27.01
C ALA A 79 -13.58 34.47 -26.19
N PRO A 80 -14.16 35.51 -26.79
CA PRO A 80 -15.06 36.42 -26.09
C PRO A 80 -16.37 35.71 -25.73
N THR A 81 -16.78 35.81 -24.47
CA THR A 81 -18.04 35.24 -23.97
C THR A 81 -19.05 36.30 -23.52
N LYS A 82 -18.67 37.57 -23.57
CA LYS A 82 -19.43 38.71 -23.06
C LYS A 82 -20.12 39.45 -24.22
N THR A 83 -21.43 39.62 -24.14
CA THR A 83 -22.27 40.24 -25.19
C THR A 83 -22.92 41.54 -24.73
N GLY A 84 -22.64 42.01 -23.51
CA GLY A 84 -23.34 43.16 -22.92
C GLY A 84 -24.75 42.83 -22.45
N CYS A 85 -25.05 41.55 -22.16
CA CYS A 85 -26.39 41.13 -21.72
C CYS A 85 -26.85 41.91 -20.47
N GLY A 86 -28.07 42.47 -20.54
CA GLY A 86 -28.67 43.27 -19.46
C GLY A 86 -29.51 42.48 -18.45
N ALA A 87 -29.73 41.19 -18.66
CA ALA A 87 -30.55 40.35 -17.79
C ALA A 87 -29.97 40.31 -16.36
N LYS A 88 -30.82 40.64 -15.38
CA LYS A 88 -30.44 40.80 -13.97
C LYS A 88 -31.63 40.63 -13.02
N MET A 89 -31.32 40.31 -11.77
CA MET A 89 -32.22 40.39 -10.62
C MET A 89 -31.51 41.11 -9.48
N VAL A 90 -32.13 42.12 -8.90
CA VAL A 90 -31.62 42.87 -7.75
C VAL A 90 -32.57 42.68 -6.57
N ILE A 91 -32.01 42.26 -5.45
CA ILE A 91 -32.73 42.17 -4.19
C ILE A 91 -32.28 43.26 -3.22
N VAL A 92 -33.22 43.79 -2.43
CA VAL A 92 -32.98 44.80 -1.41
C VAL A 92 -33.63 44.36 -0.10
N LEU A 93 -32.94 44.55 1.03
CA LEU A 93 -33.46 44.24 2.35
C LEU A 93 -34.55 45.25 2.73
N PHE A 94 -35.75 44.77 2.96
CA PHE A 94 -36.86 45.57 3.45
C PHE A 94 -36.86 45.55 4.99
N ARG A 95 -36.35 46.62 5.62
CA ARG A 95 -36.17 46.71 7.08
C ARG A 95 -37.47 46.55 7.88
N GLY A 96 -38.63 46.82 7.29
CA GLY A 96 -39.93 46.62 7.96
C GLY A 96 -40.29 45.15 8.20
N THR A 97 -39.89 44.24 7.31
CA THR A 97 -40.18 42.79 7.42
C THR A 97 -38.93 41.95 7.66
N MET A 98 -37.74 42.56 7.61
CA MET A 98 -36.43 41.91 7.63
C MET A 98 -36.28 40.83 6.55
N LYS A 99 -37.00 40.97 5.42
CA LYS A 99 -36.92 40.09 4.26
C LYS A 99 -36.30 40.79 3.06
N TYR A 100 -35.71 40.02 2.16
CA TYR A 100 -35.16 40.51 0.89
C TYR A 100 -36.27 40.56 -0.17
N ARG A 101 -36.51 41.73 -0.76
CA ARG A 101 -37.50 41.91 -1.83
C ARG A 101 -36.82 42.14 -3.17
N VAL A 102 -37.35 41.54 -4.23
CA VAL A 102 -36.92 41.83 -5.62
C VAL A 102 -37.30 43.26 -5.98
N HIS A 103 -36.29 44.10 -6.18
CA HIS A 103 -36.44 45.53 -6.45
C HIS A 103 -36.34 45.85 -7.95
N ASP A 104 -35.47 45.16 -8.68
CA ASP A 104 -35.23 45.39 -10.11
C ASP A 104 -35.01 44.05 -10.80
N LEU A 105 -35.65 43.86 -11.95
CA LEU A 105 -35.67 42.59 -12.67
C LEU A 105 -35.72 42.83 -14.18
N VAL A 106 -34.77 42.24 -14.90
CA VAL A 106 -34.71 42.21 -16.36
C VAL A 106 -34.51 40.77 -16.81
N LEU A 107 -35.48 40.23 -17.55
CA LEU A 107 -35.46 38.83 -18.01
C LEU A 107 -35.01 38.67 -19.48
N GLU A 108 -35.02 39.75 -20.25
CA GLU A 108 -34.65 39.71 -21.67
C GLU A 108 -33.14 39.51 -21.85
N HIS A 109 -32.79 38.57 -22.74
CA HIS A 109 -31.41 38.26 -23.11
C HIS A 109 -31.11 38.72 -24.55
N ASN A 110 -29.88 39.17 -24.78
CA ASN A 110 -29.42 39.61 -26.10
C ASN A 110 -28.61 38.54 -26.85
N HIS A 111 -28.75 37.28 -26.43
CA HIS A 111 -28.02 36.14 -26.97
C HIS A 111 -28.87 34.89 -26.81
N GLU A 112 -28.59 33.88 -27.65
CA GLU A 112 -29.22 32.57 -27.50
C GLU A 112 -28.87 31.94 -26.13
N LEU A 113 -29.88 31.33 -25.53
CA LEU A 113 -29.77 30.56 -24.29
C LEU A 113 -29.34 29.13 -24.60
N HIS A 114 -28.73 28.47 -23.62
CA HIS A 114 -28.30 27.08 -23.76
C HIS A 114 -29.49 26.13 -23.79
N ILE A 115 -29.39 25.08 -24.61
CA ILE A 115 -30.34 23.97 -24.59
C ILE A 115 -30.26 23.20 -23.26
N ALA A 116 -31.36 22.57 -22.86
CA ALA A 116 -31.47 21.87 -21.58
C ALA A 116 -30.39 20.80 -21.38
N GLN A 117 -29.96 20.10 -22.44
CA GLN A 117 -28.89 19.10 -22.38
C GLN A 117 -27.54 19.68 -21.94
N CYS A 118 -27.32 20.99 -22.14
CA CYS A 118 -26.09 21.67 -21.76
C CYS A 118 -26.16 22.33 -20.37
N ALA A 119 -27.30 22.27 -19.67
CA ALA A 119 -27.50 23.02 -18.44
C ALA A 119 -26.46 22.68 -17.35
N HIS A 120 -26.06 21.41 -17.27
CA HIS A 120 -25.04 20.91 -16.34
C HIS A 120 -23.61 21.45 -16.61
N MET A 121 -23.36 22.02 -17.79
CA MET A 121 -22.07 22.65 -18.14
C MET A 121 -22.02 24.13 -17.76
N MET A 122 -23.15 24.73 -17.39
CA MET A 122 -23.24 26.16 -17.07
C MET A 122 -22.51 26.46 -15.75
N PRO A 123 -21.61 27.46 -15.69
CA PRO A 123 -20.79 27.74 -14.49
C PRO A 123 -21.55 27.83 -13.16
N SER A 124 -22.72 28.46 -13.14
CA SER A 124 -23.53 28.62 -11.92
C SER A 124 -24.27 27.36 -11.47
N GLN A 125 -24.32 26.35 -12.34
CA GLN A 125 -24.92 25.04 -12.08
C GLN A 125 -23.87 23.99 -11.70
N ARG A 126 -22.58 24.35 -11.78
CA ARG A 126 -21.47 23.44 -11.50
C ARG A 126 -20.99 23.63 -10.07
N LYS A 127 -21.23 22.63 -9.22
CA LYS A 127 -20.77 22.63 -7.83
C LYS A 127 -20.48 21.21 -7.37
N VAL A 128 -19.27 21.00 -6.89
CA VAL A 128 -18.90 19.76 -6.19
C VAL A 128 -19.35 19.90 -4.74
N SER A 129 -20.26 19.03 -4.29
CA SER A 129 -20.66 18.97 -2.88
C SER A 129 -19.54 18.36 -2.02
N GLU A 130 -19.62 18.55 -0.70
CA GLU A 130 -18.67 17.93 0.22
C GLU A 130 -18.75 16.39 0.21
N THR A 131 -19.97 15.84 0.08
CA THR A 131 -20.21 14.40 -0.02
C THR A 131 -19.63 13.81 -1.29
N GLN A 132 -19.84 14.47 -2.43
CA GLN A 132 -19.24 14.09 -3.72
C GLN A 132 -17.71 14.21 -3.66
N GLY A 133 -17.20 15.21 -2.96
CA GLY A 133 -15.77 15.35 -2.68
C GLY A 133 -15.19 14.18 -1.87
N PHE A 134 -15.88 13.75 -0.82
CA PHE A 134 -15.47 12.60 -0.01
C PHE A 134 -15.52 11.29 -0.80
N GLN A 135 -16.56 11.10 -1.62
CA GLN A 135 -16.67 9.93 -2.49
C GLN A 135 -15.57 9.88 -3.56
N ALA A 136 -15.19 11.04 -4.10
CA ALA A 136 -14.06 11.16 -5.00
C ALA A 136 -12.73 10.79 -4.33
N GLU A 137 -12.54 11.15 -3.06
CA GLU A 137 -11.36 10.73 -2.29
C GLU A 137 -11.35 9.25 -1.99
N ILE A 138 -12.48 8.64 -1.59
CA ILE A 138 -12.58 7.18 -1.43
C ILE A 138 -12.20 6.48 -2.74
N SER A 139 -12.66 7.01 -3.88
CA SER A 139 -12.35 6.47 -5.20
C SER A 139 -10.84 6.57 -5.51
N GLU A 140 -10.22 7.70 -5.18
CA GLU A 140 -8.78 7.92 -5.38
C GLU A 140 -7.92 7.08 -4.41
N ASP A 141 -8.33 6.97 -3.14
CA ASP A 141 -7.76 6.07 -2.15
C ASP A 141 -7.91 4.61 -2.61
N ALA A 142 -8.99 4.25 -3.32
CA ALA A 142 -9.16 2.96 -4.00
C ALA A 142 -8.38 2.86 -5.33
N GLY A 143 -7.69 3.91 -5.78
CA GLY A 143 -6.75 3.91 -6.91
C GLY A 143 -7.36 4.22 -8.25
N LEU A 144 -8.62 4.65 -8.26
CA LEU A 144 -9.26 5.12 -9.47
C LEU A 144 -8.61 6.43 -9.89
N SER A 145 -8.27 6.52 -11.18
CA SER A 145 -7.88 7.79 -11.77
C SER A 145 -9.04 8.77 -11.70
N LEU A 146 -8.74 10.08 -11.69
CA LEU A 146 -9.77 11.13 -11.71
C LEU A 146 -10.84 10.91 -12.80
N LYS A 147 -10.43 10.37 -13.96
CA LYS A 147 -11.35 10.02 -15.04
C LYS A 147 -12.30 8.91 -14.63
N GLN A 148 -11.78 7.80 -14.08
CA GLN A 148 -12.59 6.67 -13.63
C GLN A 148 -13.50 7.05 -12.46
N SER A 149 -13.02 7.84 -11.50
CA SER A 149 -13.84 8.33 -10.39
C SER A 149 -15.00 9.18 -10.91
N HIS A 150 -14.75 10.07 -11.88
CA HIS A 150 -15.79 10.90 -12.47
C HIS A 150 -16.79 10.10 -13.32
N GLU A 151 -16.32 9.08 -14.06
CA GLU A 151 -17.19 8.15 -14.77
C GLU A 151 -18.06 7.30 -13.83
N LEU A 152 -17.50 6.84 -12.70
CA LEU A 152 -18.24 6.11 -11.66
C LEU A 152 -19.37 6.99 -11.08
N MET A 153 -19.05 8.21 -10.67
CA MET A 153 -20.04 9.17 -10.18
C MET A 153 -21.07 9.52 -11.27
N GLY A 154 -20.65 9.57 -12.53
CA GLY A 154 -21.54 9.70 -13.69
C GLY A 154 -22.54 8.56 -13.80
N LYS A 155 -22.11 7.30 -13.60
CA LYS A 155 -23.01 6.14 -13.61
C LYS A 155 -23.98 6.16 -12.44
N GLU A 156 -23.51 6.49 -11.24
CA GLU A 156 -24.35 6.57 -10.03
C GLU A 156 -25.42 7.66 -10.13
N ALA A 157 -25.09 8.80 -10.75
CA ALA A 157 -26.04 9.89 -11.00
C ALA A 157 -27.02 9.60 -12.16
N GLY A 158 -26.92 8.45 -12.83
CA GLY A 158 -27.76 8.11 -13.98
C GLY A 158 -27.37 8.85 -15.27
N GLY A 159 -26.13 9.33 -15.36
CA GLY A 159 -25.58 9.99 -16.52
C GLY A 159 -24.67 11.16 -16.18
N MET A 160 -23.77 11.49 -17.11
CA MET A 160 -22.80 12.57 -16.93
C MET A 160 -23.44 13.95 -16.70
N GLY A 161 -24.61 14.16 -17.33
CA GLY A 161 -25.39 15.39 -17.18
C GLY A 161 -25.98 15.60 -15.79
N ASN A 162 -26.05 14.55 -14.97
CA ASN A 162 -26.73 14.59 -13.68
C ASN A 162 -25.77 14.76 -12.49
N VAL A 163 -24.45 14.65 -12.74
CA VAL A 163 -23.41 14.77 -11.70
C VAL A 163 -23.36 16.18 -11.09
N GLY A 164 -23.70 17.19 -11.88
CA GLY A 164 -23.70 18.59 -11.45
C GLY A 164 -22.32 19.27 -11.43
N TYR A 165 -21.29 18.69 -12.06
CA TYR A 165 -19.97 19.31 -12.26
C TYR A 165 -19.17 18.62 -13.36
N THR A 166 -18.18 19.33 -13.93
CA THR A 166 -17.24 18.73 -14.90
C THR A 166 -16.01 18.12 -14.22
N ARG A 167 -15.23 17.35 -14.99
CA ARG A 167 -14.01 16.72 -14.50
C ARG A 167 -12.99 17.75 -14.04
N GLU A 168 -12.92 18.88 -14.74
CA GLU A 168 -12.03 20.00 -14.42
C GLU A 168 -12.44 20.67 -13.09
N ASP A 169 -13.74 20.72 -12.81
CA ASP A 169 -14.24 21.24 -11.53
C ASP A 169 -13.89 20.29 -10.39
N LEU A 170 -14.06 18.99 -10.58
CA LEU A 170 -13.62 17.98 -9.61
C LEU A 170 -12.11 18.05 -9.36
N LYS A 171 -11.32 18.18 -10.44
CA LYS A 171 -9.86 18.37 -10.35
C LYS A 171 -9.51 19.59 -9.51
N ARG A 172 -10.19 20.72 -9.76
CA ARG A 172 -9.96 21.97 -9.03
C ARG A 172 -10.39 21.84 -7.57
N TYR A 173 -11.52 21.19 -7.30
CA TYR A 173 -12.02 20.95 -5.95
C TYR A 173 -11.03 20.12 -5.15
N LEU A 174 -10.61 18.96 -5.67
CA LEU A 174 -9.63 18.10 -5.01
C LEU A 174 -8.30 18.83 -4.79
N ARG A 175 -7.81 19.57 -5.78
CA ARG A 175 -6.60 20.40 -5.60
C ARG A 175 -6.76 21.42 -4.47
N THR A 176 -7.86 22.16 -4.44
CA THR A 176 -8.14 23.14 -3.39
C THR A 176 -8.25 22.47 -2.01
N ARG A 177 -8.84 21.28 -1.96
CA ARG A 177 -8.98 20.49 -0.73
C ARG A 177 -7.63 19.96 -0.25
N ARG A 178 -6.74 19.52 -1.16
CA ARG A 178 -5.35 19.17 -0.85
C ARG A 178 -4.54 20.35 -0.35
N GLU A 179 -4.67 21.51 -0.99
CA GLU A 179 -4.05 22.75 -0.52
C GLU A 179 -4.51 23.10 0.91
N ARG A 180 -5.79 22.83 1.24
CA ARG A 180 -6.32 23.01 2.61
C ARG A 180 -5.84 21.93 3.58
N SER A 181 -5.70 20.68 3.17
CA SER A 181 -5.14 19.64 4.05
C SER A 181 -3.65 19.87 4.32
N LEU A 182 -2.95 20.56 3.41
CA LEU A 182 -1.57 21.04 3.54
C LEU A 182 -1.44 22.39 4.25
N LYS A 183 -2.47 22.82 5.00
CA LYS A 183 -2.50 24.12 5.70
C LYS A 183 -1.30 24.35 6.64
N TYR A 184 -0.71 23.27 7.17
CA TYR A 184 0.45 23.31 8.06
C TYR A 184 1.78 23.00 7.34
N GLY A 185 1.78 23.02 6.00
CA GLY A 185 2.89 22.50 5.21
C GLY A 185 2.94 20.96 5.19
N GLU A 186 3.84 20.40 4.38
CA GLU A 186 3.92 18.96 4.15
C GLU A 186 4.31 18.19 5.42
N ALA A 187 5.24 18.72 6.22
CA ALA A 187 5.64 18.17 7.52
C ALA A 187 4.49 18.18 8.54
N GLY A 188 3.75 19.30 8.66
CA GLY A 188 2.64 19.41 9.60
C GLY A 188 1.48 18.46 9.28
N SER A 189 1.17 18.29 8.00
CA SER A 189 0.12 17.35 7.56
C SER A 189 0.51 15.89 7.77
N MET A 190 1.78 15.54 7.61
CA MET A 190 2.30 14.21 7.94
C MET A 190 2.20 13.92 9.44
N LEU A 191 2.62 14.85 10.30
CA LEU A 191 2.53 14.67 11.74
C LEU A 191 1.08 14.51 12.20
N ASN A 192 0.16 15.30 11.63
CA ASN A 192 -1.27 15.13 11.89
C ASN A 192 -1.78 13.76 11.43
N TYR A 193 -1.33 13.25 10.28
CA TYR A 193 -1.66 11.90 9.82
C TYR A 193 -1.19 10.83 10.83
N PHE A 194 0.05 10.90 11.33
CA PHE A 194 0.53 9.94 12.33
C PHE A 194 -0.18 10.07 13.67
N GLN A 195 -0.55 11.28 14.08
CA GLN A 195 -1.39 11.50 15.26
C GLN A 195 -2.76 10.85 15.10
N GLU A 196 -3.42 11.03 13.96
CA GLU A 196 -4.68 10.37 13.63
C GLU A 196 -4.52 8.84 13.66
N GLN A 197 -3.48 8.28 13.05
CA GLN A 197 -3.21 6.84 13.10
C GLN A 197 -2.96 6.32 14.52
N THR A 198 -2.27 7.09 15.36
CA THR A 198 -2.01 6.73 16.76
C THR A 198 -3.28 6.81 17.62
N LEU A 199 -4.15 7.78 17.37
CA LEU A 199 -5.46 7.88 18.02
C LEU A 199 -6.39 6.74 17.61
N GLU A 200 -6.35 6.34 16.33
CA GLU A 200 -7.14 5.23 15.80
C GLU A 200 -6.65 3.88 16.30
N ASN A 201 -5.34 3.67 16.34
CA ASN A 201 -4.71 2.47 16.85
C ASN A 201 -3.56 2.84 17.80
N PRO A 202 -3.74 2.69 19.12
CA PRO A 202 -2.68 3.01 20.07
C PRO A 202 -1.37 2.28 19.80
N SER A 203 -1.41 1.07 19.26
CA SER A 203 -0.22 0.26 18.94
C SER A 203 0.49 0.70 17.65
N PHE A 204 -0.01 1.70 16.93
CA PHE A 204 0.72 2.31 15.82
C PHE A 204 2.00 2.97 16.34
N PHE A 205 3.14 2.54 15.81
CA PHE A 205 4.44 3.07 16.16
C PHE A 205 4.97 3.95 15.03
N HIS A 206 5.43 5.16 15.38
CA HIS A 206 6.17 6.02 14.46
C HIS A 206 7.30 6.73 15.19
N ALA A 207 8.34 7.10 14.45
CA ALA A 207 9.41 7.95 14.92
C ALA A 207 9.88 8.87 13.80
N VAL A 208 10.32 10.06 14.18
CA VAL A 208 10.83 11.10 13.28
C VAL A 208 12.18 11.55 13.79
N GLN A 209 13.18 11.60 12.91
CA GLN A 209 14.47 12.20 13.16
C GLN A 209 14.52 13.60 12.57
N LEU A 210 15.08 14.54 13.33
CA LEU A 210 15.33 15.90 12.89
C LEU A 210 16.84 16.14 12.77
N ASP A 211 17.25 17.02 11.87
CA ASP A 211 18.62 17.53 11.81
C ASP A 211 18.83 18.74 12.76
N CYS A 212 20.00 19.37 12.68
CA CYS A 212 20.34 20.55 13.49
C CYS A 212 19.52 21.79 13.14
N GLU A 213 18.85 21.82 11.98
CA GLU A 213 17.95 22.90 11.53
C GLU A 213 16.47 22.54 11.75
N GLU A 214 16.21 21.52 12.59
CA GLU A 214 14.89 20.99 12.91
C GLU A 214 14.10 20.50 11.67
N GLN A 215 14.79 20.16 10.58
CA GLN A 215 14.17 19.59 9.39
C GLN A 215 14.08 18.07 9.50
N ILE A 216 12.98 17.51 8.98
CA ILE A 216 12.74 16.06 9.01
C ILE A 216 13.73 15.36 8.07
N THR A 217 14.57 14.51 8.64
CA THR A 217 15.52 13.68 7.89
C THR A 217 14.95 12.28 7.64
N ASN A 218 14.67 11.54 8.71
CA ASN A 218 14.26 10.14 8.62
C ASN A 218 12.92 9.92 9.33
N ILE A 219 12.08 9.07 8.76
CA ILE A 219 10.76 8.73 9.28
C ILE A 219 10.65 7.21 9.28
N PHE A 220 10.20 6.64 10.39
CA PHE A 220 9.89 5.22 10.51
C PHE A 220 8.46 5.04 10.98
N TRP A 221 7.75 4.05 10.44
CA TRP A 221 6.42 3.67 10.92
C TRP A 221 6.19 2.15 10.84
N ALA A 222 5.38 1.66 11.77
CA ALA A 222 4.87 0.30 11.81
C ALA A 222 3.48 0.30 12.46
N ASP A 223 2.49 -0.30 11.79
CA ASP A 223 1.17 -0.48 12.39
C ASP A 223 1.13 -1.68 13.35
N ALA A 224 0.02 -1.82 14.08
CA ALA A 224 -0.18 -2.92 15.03
C ALA A 224 -0.01 -4.32 14.41
N GLY A 225 -0.50 -4.52 13.18
CA GLY A 225 -0.37 -5.79 12.46
C GLY A 225 1.08 -6.11 12.14
N MET A 226 1.87 -5.13 11.71
CA MET A 226 3.30 -5.28 11.41
C MET A 226 4.09 -5.71 12.66
N LEU A 227 3.74 -5.15 13.83
CA LEU A 227 4.35 -5.53 15.12
C LEU A 227 4.01 -6.98 15.50
N ILE A 228 2.74 -7.38 15.36
CA ILE A 228 2.29 -8.77 15.58
C ILE A 228 3.01 -9.73 14.63
N ASP A 229 3.10 -9.37 13.36
CA ASP A 229 3.73 -10.17 12.33
C ASP A 229 5.21 -10.42 12.64
N TYR A 230 5.94 -9.38 13.06
CA TYR A 230 7.33 -9.52 13.48
C TYR A 230 7.51 -10.43 14.70
N LYS A 231 6.56 -10.40 15.64
CA LYS A 231 6.59 -11.28 16.81
C LYS A 231 6.64 -12.77 16.40
N PHE A 232 5.88 -13.16 15.37
CA PHE A 232 5.81 -14.55 14.92
C PHE A 232 6.84 -14.90 13.85
N PHE A 233 7.19 -13.96 12.97
CA PHE A 233 7.93 -14.23 11.73
C PHE A 233 9.21 -13.39 11.54
N GLY A 234 9.55 -12.56 12.53
CA GLY A 234 10.71 -11.65 12.50
C GLY A 234 12.06 -12.30 12.80
N ASP A 235 12.18 -13.62 12.71
CA ASP A 235 13.44 -14.36 12.91
C ASP A 235 14.38 -14.28 11.68
N VAL A 236 13.83 -14.07 10.49
CA VAL A 236 14.59 -13.74 9.28
C VAL A 236 13.95 -12.54 8.60
N VAL A 237 14.74 -11.51 8.31
CA VAL A 237 14.28 -10.25 7.73
C VAL A 237 15.09 -9.93 6.48
N THR A 238 14.44 -9.36 5.48
CA THR A 238 15.10 -8.70 4.36
C THR A 238 14.82 -7.21 4.44
N PHE A 239 15.82 -6.39 4.17
CA PHE A 239 15.70 -4.94 4.10
C PHE A 239 16.39 -4.45 2.84
N ASP A 240 15.60 -3.84 1.95
CA ASP A 240 16.08 -3.26 0.71
C ASP A 240 15.57 -1.82 0.60
N THR A 241 16.38 -0.94 0.01
CA THR A 241 15.98 0.43 -0.30
C THR A 241 15.52 0.56 -1.75
N THR A 242 14.48 1.35 -1.94
CA THR A 242 13.93 1.68 -3.25
C THR A 242 13.97 3.18 -3.47
N TYR A 243 14.67 3.58 -4.53
CA TYR A 243 14.77 4.99 -4.93
C TYR A 243 13.58 5.41 -5.80
N LYS A 244 13.25 6.71 -5.85
CA LYS A 244 12.20 7.30 -6.72
C LYS A 244 10.76 6.85 -6.41
N THR A 245 10.38 6.73 -5.14
CA THR A 245 9.01 6.33 -4.76
C THR A 245 8.11 7.51 -4.36
N ASN A 246 8.68 8.69 -4.14
CA ASN A 246 7.98 9.91 -3.74
C ASN A 246 8.56 11.14 -4.47
N LYS A 247 7.85 12.28 -4.34
CA LYS A 247 8.18 13.55 -4.98
C LYS A 247 9.50 14.16 -4.52
N GLU A 248 9.91 13.88 -3.28
CA GLU A 248 11.17 14.34 -2.70
C GLU A 248 12.35 13.43 -3.04
N TYR A 249 12.13 12.37 -3.82
CA TYR A 249 13.12 11.36 -4.20
C TYR A 249 13.78 10.65 -3.00
N ARG A 250 13.15 10.67 -1.83
CA ARG A 250 13.65 10.01 -0.61
C ARG A 250 13.72 8.49 -0.77
N PRO A 251 14.82 7.83 -0.37
CA PRO A 251 14.90 6.38 -0.30
C PRO A 251 13.82 5.78 0.62
N LEU A 252 13.07 4.80 0.11
CA LEU A 252 12.12 4.01 0.89
C LEU A 252 12.77 2.67 1.26
N GLY A 253 13.05 2.45 2.53
CA GLY A 253 13.46 1.17 3.10
C GLY A 253 12.26 0.40 3.65
N VAL A 254 12.16 -0.89 3.36
CA VAL A 254 11.06 -1.73 3.86
C VAL A 254 11.60 -3.00 4.51
N PHE A 255 11.14 -3.30 5.72
CA PHE A 255 11.46 -4.54 6.43
C PHE A 255 10.45 -5.60 6.07
N VAL A 256 10.93 -6.74 5.56
CA VAL A 256 10.09 -7.79 4.99
C VAL A 256 10.52 -9.17 5.47
N GLY A 257 9.57 -10.11 5.57
CA GLY A 257 9.84 -11.52 5.83
C GLY A 257 8.78 -12.46 5.24
N PHE A 258 8.73 -13.69 5.75
CA PHE A 258 7.77 -14.72 5.33
C PHE A 258 6.86 -15.16 6.48
N ASN A 259 5.56 -15.19 6.23
CA ASN A 259 4.59 -15.90 7.08
C ASN A 259 4.69 -17.42 6.91
N GLN A 260 3.83 -18.16 7.62
CA GLN A 260 3.71 -19.61 7.58
C GLN A 260 3.42 -20.17 6.19
N HIS A 261 2.85 -19.37 5.29
CA HIS A 261 2.51 -19.75 3.92
C HIS A 261 3.63 -19.45 2.90
N ARG A 262 4.80 -18.98 3.36
CA ARG A 262 5.90 -18.45 2.55
C ARG A 262 5.48 -17.25 1.68
N GLN A 263 4.52 -16.46 2.15
CA GLN A 263 4.10 -15.20 1.51
C GLN A 263 4.79 -14.01 2.18
N ILE A 264 4.90 -12.91 1.42
CA ILE A 264 5.53 -11.66 1.84
C ILE A 264 4.76 -11.01 2.97
N VAL A 265 5.45 -10.64 4.04
CA VAL A 265 4.92 -9.85 5.15
C VAL A 265 5.80 -8.63 5.39
N ILE A 266 5.19 -7.47 5.62
CA ILE A 266 5.88 -6.22 5.91
C ILE A 266 5.90 -6.03 7.43
N PHE A 267 7.07 -5.78 8.00
CA PHE A 267 7.25 -5.54 9.44
C PHE A 267 7.41 -4.06 9.80
N GLY A 268 7.60 -3.20 8.80
CA GLY A 268 7.76 -1.76 8.99
C GLY A 268 8.41 -1.13 7.78
N ALA A 269 8.37 0.19 7.70
CA ALA A 269 9.00 0.94 6.63
C ALA A 269 9.62 2.24 7.14
N ALA A 270 10.59 2.73 6.38
CA ALA A 270 11.27 3.97 6.63
C ALA A 270 11.42 4.80 5.36
N LEU A 271 11.18 6.10 5.47
CA LEU A 271 11.57 7.10 4.48
C LEU A 271 12.80 7.81 5.01
N MET A 272 13.90 7.73 4.27
CA MET A 272 15.17 8.31 4.68
C MET A 272 15.51 9.53 3.85
N TYR A 273 16.31 10.44 4.39
CA TYR A 273 16.86 11.55 3.62
C TYR A 273 17.97 11.07 2.68
N ASP A 274 18.87 10.22 3.21
CA ASP A 274 20.02 9.67 2.50
C ASP A 274 20.30 8.21 2.90
N GLU A 275 21.22 7.57 2.18
CA GLU A 275 21.69 6.20 2.45
C GLU A 275 23.06 6.24 3.16
N THR A 276 23.16 7.04 4.23
CA THR A 276 24.38 7.13 5.05
C THR A 276 24.39 6.13 6.22
N ILE A 277 25.57 5.90 6.80
CA ILE A 277 25.74 5.01 7.95
C ILE A 277 24.84 5.46 9.12
N ASP A 278 24.77 6.76 9.38
CA ASP A 278 24.04 7.28 10.53
C ASP A 278 22.52 7.24 10.32
N SER A 279 22.05 7.47 9.08
CA SER A 279 20.65 7.22 8.70
C SER A 279 20.27 5.75 8.90
N PHE A 280 21.09 4.80 8.45
CA PHE A 280 20.82 3.38 8.66
C PHE A 280 20.91 2.97 10.13
N LYS A 281 21.84 3.51 10.92
CA LYS A 281 21.90 3.27 12.37
C LYS A 281 20.60 3.70 13.04
N TRP A 282 20.09 4.88 12.68
CA TRP A 282 18.83 5.37 13.22
C TRP A 282 17.65 4.48 12.80
N VAL A 283 17.56 4.10 11.53
CA VAL A 283 16.48 3.23 11.03
C VAL A 283 16.50 1.86 11.70
N PHE A 284 17.66 1.19 11.74
CA PHE A 284 17.77 -0.13 12.39
C PHE A 284 17.55 -0.05 13.90
N GLY A 285 18.06 1.00 14.58
CA GLY A 285 17.86 1.20 16.00
C GLY A 285 16.39 1.46 16.34
N THR A 286 15.72 2.25 15.53
CA THR A 286 14.29 2.56 15.65
C THR A 286 13.43 1.33 15.39
N PHE A 287 13.76 0.56 14.35
CA PHE A 287 13.11 -0.72 14.06
C PHE A 287 13.24 -1.70 15.22
N LEU A 288 14.44 -1.92 15.76
CA LEU A 288 14.63 -2.79 16.92
C LEU A 288 13.84 -2.33 18.13
N ALA A 289 13.89 -1.03 18.40
CA ALA A 289 13.08 -0.48 19.46
C ALA A 289 11.62 -0.86 19.19
N ALA A 290 11.10 -0.70 17.95
CA ALA A 290 9.67 -0.90 17.60
C ALA A 290 9.25 -2.32 17.92
N MET A 291 10.17 -3.26 17.71
CA MET A 291 10.03 -4.67 17.97
C MET A 291 10.39 -5.10 19.40
N CYS A 292 10.32 -4.19 20.37
CA CYS A 292 10.60 -4.45 21.79
C CYS A 292 12.01 -5.03 22.03
N GLY A 293 12.99 -4.61 21.22
CA GLY A 293 14.38 -5.08 21.30
C GLY A 293 14.62 -6.49 20.75
N LYS A 294 13.58 -7.19 20.25
CA LYS A 294 13.74 -8.50 19.61
C LYS A 294 14.51 -8.32 18.31
N ARG A 295 15.68 -8.96 18.22
CA ARG A 295 16.54 -8.96 17.03
C ARG A 295 16.22 -10.15 16.12
N PRO A 296 16.35 -10.02 14.79
CA PRO A 296 16.28 -11.15 13.89
C PRO A 296 17.55 -12.00 14.03
N SER A 297 17.45 -13.31 13.76
CA SER A 297 18.62 -14.19 13.69
C SER A 297 19.46 -13.90 12.44
N THR A 298 18.78 -13.60 11.33
CA THR A 298 19.39 -13.28 10.05
C THR A 298 18.72 -12.07 9.43
N ILE A 299 19.52 -11.14 8.91
CA ILE A 299 19.07 -10.04 8.07
C ILE A 299 19.76 -10.10 6.71
N LEU A 300 18.98 -9.95 5.64
CA LEU A 300 19.46 -9.89 4.27
C LEU A 300 19.31 -8.46 3.74
N THR A 301 20.40 -7.85 3.27
CA THR A 301 20.36 -6.51 2.66
C THR A 301 21.04 -6.50 1.30
N ASP A 302 20.99 -5.39 0.58
CA ASP A 302 21.83 -5.19 -0.59
C ASP A 302 23.33 -5.09 -0.23
N GLN A 303 24.18 -5.05 -1.27
CA GLN A 303 25.63 -4.91 -1.12
C GLN A 303 26.03 -3.45 -0.85
N ASP A 304 25.48 -2.86 0.22
CA ASP A 304 25.75 -1.50 0.65
C ASP A 304 26.68 -1.46 1.88
N HIS A 305 27.75 -0.66 1.78
CA HIS A 305 28.73 -0.54 2.85
C HIS A 305 28.15 0.16 4.08
N ALA A 306 27.27 1.15 3.89
CA ALA A 306 26.67 1.90 4.97
C ALA A 306 25.69 1.03 5.78
N MET A 307 24.88 0.21 5.12
CA MET A 307 24.03 -0.79 5.78
C MET A 307 24.87 -1.79 6.57
N ALA A 308 25.95 -2.31 5.97
CA ALA A 308 26.85 -3.26 6.64
C ALA A 308 27.46 -2.68 7.93
N ALA A 309 27.94 -1.43 7.88
CA ALA A 309 28.53 -0.74 9.01
C ALA A 309 27.50 -0.36 10.08
N ALA A 310 26.28 0.00 9.70
CA ALA A 310 25.21 0.27 10.65
C ALA A 310 24.77 -1.01 11.37
N LEU A 311 24.63 -2.13 10.65
CA LEU A 311 24.24 -3.42 11.21
C LEU A 311 25.27 -3.96 12.22
N SER A 312 26.56 -3.82 11.94
CA SER A 312 27.60 -4.29 12.87
C SER A 312 27.58 -3.55 14.22
N VAL A 313 27.04 -2.33 14.25
CA VAL A 313 26.89 -1.53 15.47
C VAL A 313 25.56 -1.81 16.17
N VAL A 314 24.45 -1.83 15.43
CA VAL A 314 23.09 -1.90 16.00
C VAL A 314 22.67 -3.34 16.33
N MET A 315 23.09 -4.32 15.51
CA MET A 315 22.71 -5.73 15.60
C MET A 315 23.92 -6.66 15.44
N PRO A 316 24.93 -6.59 16.35
CA PRO A 316 26.18 -7.33 16.19
C PRO A 316 26.03 -8.87 16.23
N GLU A 317 24.99 -9.37 16.89
CA GLU A 317 24.69 -10.81 17.01
C GLU A 317 23.86 -11.35 15.83
N THR A 318 23.24 -10.47 15.04
CA THR A 318 22.45 -10.87 13.89
C THR A 318 23.38 -11.20 12.72
N PHE A 319 23.15 -12.35 12.09
CA PHE A 319 23.89 -12.69 10.88
C PHE A 319 23.47 -11.77 9.72
N HIS A 320 24.43 -11.03 9.16
CA HIS A 320 24.23 -10.18 8.00
C HIS A 320 24.59 -10.94 6.72
N GLY A 321 23.57 -11.36 5.97
CA GLY A 321 23.69 -11.93 4.62
C GLY A 321 23.37 -10.90 3.53
N LEU A 322 23.81 -11.18 2.31
CA LEU A 322 23.58 -10.32 1.16
C LEU A 322 22.48 -10.88 0.25
N CYS A 323 21.70 -9.97 -0.30
CA CYS A 323 20.60 -10.23 -1.19
C CYS A 323 21.13 -10.69 -2.56
N THR A 324 20.89 -11.96 -2.91
CA THR A 324 21.38 -12.56 -4.15
C THR A 324 20.81 -11.89 -5.41
N PHE A 325 19.66 -11.23 -5.32
CA PHE A 325 19.10 -10.41 -6.39
C PHE A 325 19.94 -9.19 -6.70
N HIS A 326 20.28 -8.44 -5.66
CA HIS A 326 21.08 -7.24 -5.80
C HIS A 326 22.49 -7.59 -6.27
N ILE A 327 23.05 -8.72 -5.81
CA ILE A 327 24.30 -9.26 -6.36
C ILE A 327 24.17 -9.56 -7.84
N ARG A 328 23.12 -10.28 -8.28
CA ARG A 328 22.89 -10.58 -9.70
C ARG A 328 22.68 -9.31 -10.52
N ARG A 329 21.98 -8.31 -9.99
CA ARG A 329 21.77 -7.03 -10.67
C ARG A 329 23.07 -6.22 -10.79
N ASN A 330 23.89 -6.20 -9.73
CA ASN A 330 25.19 -5.54 -9.74
C ASN A 330 26.17 -6.25 -10.68
N PHE A 331 26.14 -7.58 -10.72
CA PHE A 331 26.85 -8.38 -11.71
C PHE A 331 26.52 -7.92 -13.14
N MET A 332 25.24 -7.76 -13.48
CA MET A 332 24.83 -7.26 -14.81
C MET A 332 25.33 -5.85 -15.09
N LYS A 333 25.39 -4.97 -14.09
CA LYS A 333 25.87 -3.59 -14.25
C LYS A 333 27.38 -3.54 -14.48
N HIS A 334 28.17 -4.30 -13.72
CA HIS A 334 29.63 -4.27 -13.77
C HIS A 334 30.21 -5.12 -14.92
N LEU A 335 29.52 -6.20 -15.30
CA LEU A 335 30.00 -7.17 -16.29
C LEU A 335 29.11 -7.23 -17.54
N GLY A 336 28.15 -6.31 -17.68
CA GLY A 336 27.26 -6.24 -18.85
C GLY A 336 28.01 -6.12 -20.17
N ASN A 337 29.16 -5.45 -20.20
CA ASN A 337 29.98 -5.32 -21.42
C ASN A 337 30.74 -6.60 -21.80
N HIS A 338 30.83 -7.58 -20.88
CA HIS A 338 31.42 -8.90 -21.12
C HIS A 338 30.37 -9.93 -21.59
N TYR A 339 29.11 -9.52 -21.77
CA TYR A 339 28.08 -10.31 -22.43
C TYR A 339 28.37 -10.42 -23.94
N LYS A 340 28.95 -11.55 -24.36
CA LYS A 340 28.82 -12.02 -25.75
C LYS A 340 27.60 -12.93 -25.82
N GLU A 341 26.90 -12.97 -26.97
CA GLU A 341 25.64 -13.72 -27.16
C GLU A 341 25.74 -15.24 -26.87
N ASN A 342 26.94 -15.79 -26.63
CA ASN A 342 27.18 -17.19 -26.22
C ASN A 342 28.10 -17.33 -24.99
N SER A 343 28.11 -16.34 -24.09
CA SER A 343 28.95 -16.39 -22.87
C SER A 343 28.31 -17.25 -21.78
N ASP A 344 29.05 -18.22 -21.24
CA ASP A 344 28.64 -19.04 -20.09
C ASP A 344 28.88 -18.34 -18.74
N LEU A 345 29.45 -17.12 -18.74
CA LEU A 345 29.75 -16.32 -17.55
C LEU A 345 28.55 -16.17 -16.59
N PRO A 346 27.32 -15.82 -17.04
CA PRO A 346 26.18 -15.68 -16.14
C PRO A 346 25.72 -17.01 -15.53
N TYR A 347 25.90 -18.10 -16.28
CA TYR A 347 25.57 -19.45 -15.83
C TYR A 347 26.59 -19.93 -14.79
N MET A 348 27.89 -19.79 -15.05
CA MET A 348 28.94 -20.10 -14.08
C MET A 348 28.80 -19.28 -12.80
N PHE A 349 28.48 -17.99 -12.91
CA PHE A 349 28.23 -17.14 -11.74
C PHE A 349 26.98 -17.59 -10.97
N GLY A 350 25.88 -17.92 -11.67
CA GLY A 350 24.68 -18.49 -11.06
C GLY A 350 24.96 -19.79 -10.32
N ALA A 351 25.76 -20.68 -10.89
CA ALA A 351 26.21 -21.91 -10.25
C ALA A 351 27.02 -21.63 -8.98
N CYS A 352 27.93 -20.65 -9.02
CA CYS A 352 28.68 -20.18 -7.84
C CYS A 352 27.75 -19.70 -6.71
N MET A 353 26.65 -19.03 -7.05
CA MET A 353 25.68 -18.54 -6.05
C MET A 353 24.83 -19.67 -5.46
N TYR A 354 24.36 -20.62 -6.27
CA TYR A 354 23.23 -21.49 -5.91
C TYR A 354 23.48 -23.00 -5.96
N GLU A 355 24.54 -23.47 -6.61
CA GLU A 355 24.71 -24.91 -6.88
C GLU A 355 25.72 -25.56 -5.94
N PHE A 356 26.86 -24.90 -5.68
CA PHE A 356 27.93 -25.51 -4.90
C PHE A 356 27.65 -25.47 -3.39
N GLU A 357 27.80 -26.62 -2.74
CA GLU A 357 27.69 -26.77 -1.29
C GLU A 357 29.04 -26.94 -0.61
N GLU A 358 30.08 -27.36 -1.34
CA GLU A 358 31.44 -27.49 -0.86
C GLU A 358 32.29 -26.28 -1.26
N VAL A 359 33.05 -25.75 -0.31
CA VAL A 359 33.86 -24.54 -0.48
C VAL A 359 34.96 -24.76 -1.53
N GLU A 360 35.55 -25.95 -1.57
CA GLU A 360 36.58 -26.30 -2.54
C GLU A 360 36.04 -26.32 -3.97
N GLN A 361 34.84 -26.87 -4.17
CA GLN A 361 34.19 -26.88 -5.49
C GLN A 361 33.86 -25.46 -5.94
N PHE A 362 33.31 -24.65 -5.03
CA PHE A 362 33.07 -23.23 -5.27
C PHE A 362 34.35 -22.50 -5.70
N ASN A 363 35.45 -22.65 -4.95
CA ASN A 363 36.72 -21.98 -5.27
C ASN A 363 37.26 -22.39 -6.64
N ARG A 364 37.25 -23.69 -6.97
CA ARG A 364 37.70 -24.18 -8.27
C ARG A 364 36.90 -23.60 -9.43
N VAL A 365 35.57 -23.58 -9.33
CA VAL A 365 34.70 -23.06 -10.40
C VAL A 365 34.79 -21.54 -10.49
N TRP A 366 34.90 -20.85 -9.35
CA TRP A 366 35.11 -19.41 -9.31
C TRP A 366 36.42 -19.01 -9.99
N GLU A 367 37.54 -19.66 -9.66
CA GLU A 367 38.84 -19.42 -10.29
C GLU A 367 38.81 -19.72 -11.79
N ALA A 368 38.18 -20.82 -12.20
CA ALA A 368 38.02 -21.17 -13.60
C ALA A 368 37.19 -20.12 -14.36
N MET A 369 36.10 -19.62 -13.76
CA MET A 369 35.27 -18.55 -14.33
C MET A 369 36.09 -17.26 -14.50
N VAL A 370 36.79 -16.81 -13.46
CA VAL A 370 37.58 -15.57 -13.49
C VAL A 370 38.65 -15.64 -14.58
N LYS A 371 39.39 -16.76 -14.66
CA LYS A 371 40.44 -16.96 -15.66
C LYS A 371 39.90 -17.07 -17.09
N LYS A 372 38.82 -17.84 -17.29
CA LYS A 372 38.23 -18.05 -18.63
C LYS A 372 37.73 -16.76 -19.26
N HIS A 373 37.25 -15.83 -18.44
CA HIS A 373 36.68 -14.57 -18.90
C HIS A 373 37.64 -13.37 -18.78
N ASN A 374 38.92 -13.60 -18.43
CA ASN A 374 39.94 -12.57 -18.23
C ASN A 374 39.52 -11.48 -17.22
N LEU A 375 38.96 -11.91 -16.08
CA LEU A 375 38.41 -11.04 -15.04
C LEU A 375 39.31 -10.92 -13.80
N GLU A 376 40.57 -11.37 -13.88
CA GLU A 376 41.50 -11.38 -12.74
C GLU A 376 41.71 -10.00 -12.12
N ASN A 377 41.68 -8.94 -12.94
CA ASN A 377 41.87 -7.56 -12.51
C ASN A 377 40.55 -6.82 -12.22
N ASN A 378 39.42 -7.52 -12.18
CA ASN A 378 38.12 -6.89 -11.89
C ASN A 378 37.96 -6.65 -10.38
N GLU A 379 38.11 -5.40 -9.95
CA GLU A 379 38.04 -5.01 -8.54
C GLU A 379 36.71 -5.38 -7.86
N TRP A 380 35.58 -5.29 -8.60
CA TRP A 380 34.27 -5.61 -8.05
C TRP A 380 34.12 -7.11 -7.76
N LEU A 381 34.55 -7.99 -8.68
CA LEU A 381 34.54 -9.44 -8.45
C LEU A 381 35.48 -9.85 -7.32
N PHE A 382 36.66 -9.22 -7.24
CA PHE A 382 37.59 -9.44 -6.13
C PHE A 382 36.95 -9.07 -4.79
N GLY A 383 36.31 -7.90 -4.71
CA GLY A 383 35.56 -7.47 -3.53
C GLY A 383 34.42 -8.42 -3.17
N LEU A 384 33.66 -8.89 -4.16
CA LEU A 384 32.55 -9.81 -3.97
C LEU A 384 33.01 -11.19 -3.44
N TYR A 385 34.15 -11.70 -3.92
CA TYR A 385 34.73 -12.96 -3.45
C TYR A 385 35.20 -12.88 -1.99
N ARG A 386 35.72 -11.72 -1.57
CA ARG A 386 36.14 -11.50 -0.16
C ARG A 386 35.00 -11.62 0.83
N ILE A 387 33.77 -11.32 0.41
CA ILE A 387 32.56 -11.36 1.24
C ILE A 387 31.63 -12.55 0.90
N ARG A 388 32.20 -13.62 0.30
CA ARG A 388 31.46 -14.83 -0.13
C ARG A 388 30.72 -15.55 1.00
N ASP A 389 31.16 -15.39 2.24
CA ASP A 389 30.51 -15.90 3.45
C ASP A 389 29.08 -15.38 3.64
N LYS A 390 28.75 -14.24 3.01
CA LYS A 390 27.45 -13.60 3.14
C LYS A 390 26.44 -13.96 2.04
N TRP A 391 26.84 -14.66 0.97
CA TRP A 391 25.95 -14.88 -0.17
C TRP A 391 26.09 -16.24 -0.85
N ALA A 392 27.26 -16.88 -0.81
CA ALA A 392 27.47 -18.15 -1.49
C ALA A 392 26.75 -19.27 -0.75
N ARG A 393 26.01 -20.13 -1.47
CA ARG A 393 25.25 -21.24 -0.87
C ARG A 393 26.11 -22.12 0.04
N CYS A 394 27.33 -22.47 -0.37
CA CYS A 394 28.24 -23.32 0.42
C CYS A 394 28.57 -22.74 1.80
N MET A 395 28.58 -21.42 1.95
CA MET A 395 28.82 -20.72 3.22
C MET A 395 27.53 -20.47 4.01
N MET A 396 26.45 -20.18 3.28
CA MET A 396 25.14 -19.86 3.83
C MET A 396 24.36 -21.08 4.35
N LYS A 397 24.75 -22.31 3.95
CA LYS A 397 24.01 -23.55 4.25
C LYS A 397 23.82 -23.81 5.76
N GLU A 398 24.69 -23.29 6.61
CA GLU A 398 24.58 -23.46 8.08
C GLU A 398 23.80 -22.33 8.76
N ARG A 399 23.50 -21.25 8.03
CA ARG A 399 22.79 -20.09 8.56
C ARG A 399 21.29 -20.29 8.41
N TRP A 400 20.54 -19.89 9.43
CA TRP A 400 19.09 -19.88 9.38
C TRP A 400 18.60 -18.79 8.42
N THR A 401 18.05 -19.17 7.27
CA THR A 401 17.48 -18.21 6.29
C THR A 401 16.00 -18.47 6.03
N ALA A 402 15.41 -19.49 6.65
CA ALA A 402 14.02 -19.90 6.42
C ALA A 402 13.70 -20.18 4.94
N GLY A 403 14.73 -20.55 4.15
CA GLY A 403 14.63 -20.73 2.70
C GLY A 403 14.45 -19.43 1.91
N MET A 404 14.63 -18.26 2.53
CA MET A 404 14.55 -16.97 1.84
C MET A 404 15.67 -16.86 0.81
N ARG A 405 15.29 -16.84 -0.46
CA ARG A 405 16.09 -16.29 -1.55
C ARG A 405 15.56 -14.90 -1.80
N SER A 406 16.33 -13.90 -1.37
CA SER A 406 15.92 -12.49 -1.37
C SER A 406 15.42 -11.98 -2.74
N THR A 407 15.78 -12.63 -3.85
CA THR A 407 15.26 -12.41 -5.20
C THR A 407 13.76 -12.39 -5.34
N GLN A 408 13.07 -13.35 -4.73
CA GLN A 408 11.62 -13.43 -4.87
C GLN A 408 10.93 -12.30 -4.09
N LEU A 409 11.50 -11.93 -2.95
CA LEU A 409 10.99 -10.89 -2.06
C LEU A 409 11.18 -9.50 -2.66
N SER A 410 12.41 -9.17 -3.06
CA SER A 410 12.76 -7.85 -3.57
C SER A 410 12.03 -7.56 -4.89
N GLU A 411 11.91 -8.54 -5.79
CA GLU A 411 11.23 -8.35 -7.07
C GLU A 411 9.71 -8.16 -6.89
N SER A 412 9.08 -9.03 -6.11
CA SER A 412 7.62 -8.97 -5.88
C SER A 412 7.20 -7.72 -5.09
N LEU A 413 7.97 -7.35 -4.07
CA LEU A 413 7.72 -6.12 -3.30
C LEU A 413 7.90 -4.89 -4.20
N ASN A 414 8.99 -4.81 -4.95
CA ASN A 414 9.25 -3.67 -5.84
C ASN A 414 8.19 -3.55 -6.93
N ALA A 415 7.70 -4.68 -7.46
CA ALA A 415 6.59 -4.68 -8.40
C ALA A 415 5.31 -4.14 -7.76
N ALA A 416 4.96 -4.58 -6.54
CA ALA A 416 3.80 -4.09 -5.81
C ALA A 416 3.90 -2.59 -5.51
N ILE A 417 5.06 -2.12 -5.01
CA ILE A 417 5.35 -0.70 -4.77
C ILE A 417 5.17 0.11 -6.05
N LYS A 418 5.74 -0.32 -7.19
CA LYS A 418 5.62 0.38 -8.48
C LYS A 418 4.20 0.44 -9.01
N ASN A 419 3.36 -0.55 -8.72
CA ASN A 419 1.97 -0.57 -9.17
C ASN A 419 1.09 0.43 -8.42
N HIS A 420 1.40 0.69 -7.15
CA HIS A 420 0.55 1.52 -6.28
C HIS A 420 1.12 2.92 -6.02
N LEU A 421 2.44 3.12 -6.10
CA LEU A 421 3.10 4.39 -5.78
C LEU A 421 3.54 5.13 -7.05
N LYS A 422 3.26 6.43 -7.08
CA LYS A 422 3.66 7.35 -8.17
C LYS A 422 4.52 8.48 -7.62
N LEU A 423 5.39 9.00 -8.49
CA LEU A 423 6.32 10.08 -8.19
C LEU A 423 5.65 11.41 -7.85
N ASP A 424 4.42 11.63 -8.31
CA ASP A 424 3.66 12.88 -8.11
C ASP A 424 2.83 12.90 -6.83
N HIS A 425 2.83 11.82 -6.04
CA HIS A 425 2.15 11.77 -4.76
C HIS A 425 2.83 12.70 -3.73
N ASP A 426 2.02 13.44 -2.96
CA ASP A 426 2.47 14.06 -1.72
C ASP A 426 2.70 12.99 -0.62
N LEU A 427 3.36 13.35 0.48
CA LEU A 427 3.68 12.38 1.53
C LEU A 427 2.45 11.70 2.15
N VAL A 428 1.32 12.40 2.32
CA VAL A 428 0.11 11.80 2.89
C VAL A 428 -0.51 10.79 1.92
N GLN A 429 -0.57 11.13 0.62
CA GLN A 429 -0.98 10.20 -0.43
C GLN A 429 -0.05 8.99 -0.50
N PHE A 430 1.26 9.22 -0.38
CA PHE A 430 2.25 8.15 -0.33
C PHE A 430 1.94 7.14 0.78
N PHE A 431 1.67 7.59 2.02
CA PHE A 431 1.34 6.68 3.12
C PHE A 431 0.04 5.90 2.87
N ARG A 432 -1.01 6.54 2.35
CA ARG A 432 -2.26 5.86 2.00
C ARG A 432 -2.05 4.78 0.94
N HIS A 433 -1.29 5.09 -0.11
CA HIS A 433 -0.98 4.13 -1.16
C HIS A 433 -0.04 3.01 -0.67
N PHE A 434 0.89 3.31 0.23
CA PHE A 434 1.71 2.30 0.88
C PHE A 434 0.85 1.32 1.70
N ASN A 435 -0.11 1.82 2.47
CA ASN A 435 -1.02 0.96 3.25
C ASN A 435 -1.82 0.00 2.37
N ARG A 436 -2.16 0.38 1.13
CA ARG A 436 -2.81 -0.55 0.20
C ARG A 436 -1.93 -1.71 -0.22
N VAL A 437 -0.62 -1.48 -0.35
CA VAL A 437 0.33 -2.58 -0.60
C VAL A 437 0.29 -3.56 0.57
N VAL A 438 0.27 -3.04 1.80
CA VAL A 438 0.16 -3.83 3.03
C VAL A 438 -1.16 -4.60 3.07
N ASP A 439 -2.28 -3.94 2.79
CA ASP A 439 -3.61 -4.54 2.78
C ASP A 439 -3.75 -5.64 1.72
N GLU A 440 -3.16 -5.47 0.53
CA GLU A 440 -3.10 -6.50 -0.50
C GLU A 440 -2.36 -7.75 0.00
N LYS A 441 -1.22 -7.58 0.69
CA LYS A 441 -0.47 -8.72 1.24
C LYS A 441 -1.22 -9.42 2.36
N ARG A 442 -1.86 -8.65 3.25
CA ARG A 442 -2.73 -9.20 4.32
C ARG A 442 -3.93 -9.94 3.77
N HIS A 443 -4.57 -9.41 2.72
CA HIS A 443 -5.70 -10.09 2.08
C HIS A 443 -5.28 -11.41 1.45
N ASN A 444 -4.12 -11.46 0.78
CA ASN A 444 -3.57 -12.70 0.23
C ASN A 444 -3.25 -13.74 1.32
N GLU A 445 -2.81 -13.29 2.51
CA GLU A 445 -2.66 -14.19 3.67
C GLU A 445 -4.01 -14.70 4.16
N LEU A 446 -5.04 -13.84 4.28
CA LEU A 446 -6.38 -14.26 4.69
C LEU A 446 -6.99 -15.29 3.73
N ILE A 447 -6.77 -15.14 2.42
CA ILE A 447 -7.17 -16.14 1.42
C ILE A 447 -6.45 -17.46 1.71
N ALA A 448 -5.13 -17.45 1.91
CA ALA A 448 -4.36 -18.66 2.21
C ALA A 448 -4.80 -19.33 3.53
N GLU A 449 -5.12 -18.54 4.55
CA GLU A 449 -5.63 -19.02 5.83
C GLU A 449 -7.02 -19.67 5.69
N TYR A 450 -7.91 -19.05 4.90
CA TYR A 450 -9.22 -19.63 4.57
C TYR A 450 -9.06 -20.94 3.81
N GLU A 451 -8.22 -20.96 2.77
CA GLU A 451 -7.96 -22.16 1.98
C GLU A 451 -7.37 -23.29 2.82
N MET A 452 -6.45 -23.00 3.73
CA MET A 452 -5.86 -23.97 4.65
C MET A 452 -6.92 -24.63 5.56
N ARG A 453 -7.98 -23.90 5.93
CA ARG A 453 -9.07 -24.40 6.79
C ARG A 453 -10.16 -25.13 6.01
N GLN A 454 -10.39 -24.73 4.76
CA GLN A 454 -11.42 -25.30 3.90
C GLN A 454 -10.94 -26.55 3.16
N LYS A 455 -9.71 -26.52 2.63
CA LYS A 455 -9.17 -27.58 1.78
C LYS A 455 -8.42 -28.59 2.64
N LEU A 456 -8.72 -29.87 2.43
CA LEU A 456 -7.90 -30.94 2.97
C LEU A 456 -6.60 -31.04 2.15
N PRO A 457 -5.43 -31.23 2.80
CA PRO A 457 -4.17 -31.39 2.09
C PRO A 457 -4.22 -32.65 1.21
N MET A 458 -3.79 -32.50 -0.04
CA MET A 458 -3.63 -33.64 -0.95
C MET A 458 -2.38 -34.42 -0.57
N VAL A 459 -2.56 -35.45 0.25
CA VAL A 459 -1.50 -36.40 0.61
C VAL A 459 -1.38 -37.43 -0.50
N GLY A 460 -0.26 -37.41 -1.24
CA GLY A 460 -0.04 -38.33 -2.36
C GLY A 460 -0.03 -39.80 -1.96
N LEU A 461 0.62 -40.13 -0.83
CA LEU A 461 0.72 -41.48 -0.28
C LEU A 461 0.04 -41.56 1.09
N ARG A 462 -1.29 -41.72 1.09
CA ARG A 462 -2.10 -41.72 2.34
C ARG A 462 -1.74 -42.83 3.33
N GLN A 463 -1.14 -43.93 2.87
CA GLN A 463 -0.67 -45.02 3.74
C GLN A 463 0.62 -44.68 4.47
N THR A 464 1.26 -43.54 4.18
CA THR A 464 2.52 -43.12 4.80
C THR A 464 2.24 -42.26 6.04
N PRO A 465 2.46 -42.77 7.27
CA PRO A 465 2.10 -42.03 8.48
C PRO A 465 2.84 -40.69 8.62
N MET A 466 4.07 -40.61 8.12
CA MET A 466 4.88 -39.39 8.18
C MET A 466 4.29 -38.26 7.35
N LEU A 467 3.79 -38.56 6.15
CA LEU A 467 3.14 -37.58 5.28
C LEU A 467 1.79 -37.14 5.84
N VAL A 468 1.02 -38.07 6.43
CA VAL A 468 -0.24 -37.74 7.11
C VAL A 468 0.04 -36.77 8.27
N HIS A 469 1.00 -37.10 9.15
CA HIS A 469 1.39 -36.24 10.26
C HIS A 469 1.90 -34.87 9.78
N ALA A 470 2.75 -34.84 8.74
CA ALA A 470 3.22 -33.59 8.15
C ALA A 470 2.06 -32.71 7.64
N SER A 471 1.06 -33.34 7.00
CA SER A 471 -0.10 -32.65 6.45
C SER A 471 -1.03 -32.05 7.50
N GLU A 472 -1.06 -32.64 8.70
CA GLU A 472 -1.82 -32.16 9.85
C GLU A 472 -1.13 -30.97 10.52
N MET A 473 0.20 -31.04 10.63
CA MET A 473 1.01 -30.07 11.36
C MET A 473 1.36 -28.83 10.53
N TYR A 474 1.84 -29.01 9.29
CA TYR A 474 2.36 -27.91 8.47
C TYR A 474 1.28 -27.14 7.73
N SER A 475 1.58 -25.88 7.41
CA SER A 475 0.82 -25.10 6.43
C SER A 475 0.86 -25.77 5.05
N PRO A 476 -0.11 -25.51 4.14
CA PRO A 476 -0.16 -26.18 2.85
C PRO A 476 1.12 -26.02 2.01
N THR A 477 1.68 -24.81 1.93
CA THR A 477 2.91 -24.54 1.17
C THR A 477 4.11 -25.29 1.72
N VAL A 478 4.26 -25.32 3.05
CA VAL A 478 5.36 -26.06 3.70
C VAL A 478 5.15 -27.56 3.56
N PHE A 479 3.91 -28.05 3.68
CA PHE A 479 3.59 -29.45 3.48
C PHE A 479 3.97 -29.92 2.07
N VAL A 480 3.71 -29.13 1.03
CA VAL A 480 4.15 -29.45 -0.34
C VAL A 480 5.68 -29.53 -0.42
N ALA A 481 6.39 -28.58 0.19
CA ALA A 481 7.86 -28.62 0.24
C ALA A 481 8.38 -29.88 0.97
N PHE A 482 7.75 -30.26 2.09
CA PHE A 482 8.07 -31.50 2.81
C PHE A 482 7.74 -32.75 1.99
N GLN A 483 6.59 -32.77 1.29
CA GLN A 483 6.18 -33.90 0.45
C GLN A 483 7.15 -34.10 -0.71
N ASN A 484 7.67 -33.02 -1.29
CA ASN A 484 8.73 -33.10 -2.31
C ASN A 484 9.99 -33.75 -1.73
N GLU A 485 10.47 -33.30 -0.56
CA GLU A 485 11.63 -33.93 0.10
C GLU A 485 11.40 -35.40 0.47
N TYR A 486 10.19 -35.76 0.86
CA TYR A 486 9.82 -37.15 1.09
C TYR A 486 9.86 -37.95 -0.22
N GLY A 487 9.35 -37.39 -1.32
CA GLY A 487 9.50 -37.98 -2.66
C GLY A 487 10.96 -38.20 -3.03
N GLU A 488 11.81 -37.19 -2.81
CA GLU A 488 13.25 -37.30 -3.03
C GLU A 488 13.89 -38.40 -2.18
N SER A 489 13.44 -38.59 -0.95
CA SER A 489 13.93 -39.66 -0.07
C SER A 489 13.73 -41.07 -0.65
N THR A 490 12.71 -41.27 -1.49
CA THR A 490 12.44 -42.58 -2.11
C THR A 490 13.48 -42.95 -3.17
N ALA A 491 14.12 -41.94 -3.78
CA ALA A 491 15.22 -42.11 -4.72
C ALA A 491 16.61 -42.20 -4.04
N MET A 492 16.67 -42.11 -2.70
CA MET A 492 17.92 -42.20 -1.93
C MET A 492 18.26 -43.64 -1.55
N VAL A 493 19.55 -43.96 -1.57
CA VAL A 493 20.14 -45.25 -1.23
C VAL A 493 21.17 -45.06 -0.11
N ILE A 494 21.20 -45.99 0.85
CA ILE A 494 22.23 -46.04 1.88
C ILE A 494 23.38 -46.91 1.36
N LEU A 495 24.56 -46.31 1.21
CA LEU A 495 25.76 -46.98 0.71
C LEU A 495 26.53 -47.67 1.82
N ARG A 496 26.63 -47.02 2.98
CA ARG A 496 27.43 -47.46 4.13
C ARG A 496 26.71 -47.08 5.42
N GLN A 497 26.83 -47.94 6.42
CA GLN A 497 26.37 -47.71 7.77
C GLN A 497 27.52 -48.01 8.73
N GLN A 498 27.85 -47.05 9.59
CA GLN A 498 28.82 -47.21 10.67
C GLN A 498 28.08 -47.08 12.00
N ASP A 499 28.01 -48.18 12.74
CA ASP A 499 27.34 -48.23 14.03
C ASP A 499 28.35 -47.97 15.16
N ALA A 500 28.42 -46.72 15.64
CA ALA A 500 28.94 -46.46 16.98
C ALA A 500 27.79 -46.63 18.01
N ALA A 501 28.13 -46.93 19.27
CA ALA A 501 27.13 -47.30 20.28
C ALA A 501 26.00 -46.26 20.46
N MET A 502 26.31 -44.97 20.35
CA MET A 502 25.36 -43.85 20.55
C MET A 502 24.93 -43.19 19.23
N PHE A 503 25.85 -43.05 18.27
CA PHE A 503 25.61 -42.39 17.00
C PHE A 503 25.77 -43.37 15.85
N VAL A 504 24.80 -43.41 14.95
CA VAL A 504 24.87 -44.18 13.71
C VAL A 504 25.13 -43.22 12.56
N GLU A 505 26.21 -43.46 11.82
CA GLU A 505 26.56 -42.68 10.64
C GLU A 505 26.14 -43.43 9.37
N PHE A 506 25.35 -42.77 8.53
CA PHE A 506 24.89 -43.29 7.25
C PHE A 506 25.48 -42.47 6.10
N ALA A 507 26.02 -43.16 5.11
CA ALA A 507 26.35 -42.58 3.81
C ALA A 507 25.13 -42.74 2.88
N VAL A 508 24.51 -41.62 2.50
CA VAL A 508 23.30 -41.58 1.68
C VAL A 508 23.59 -40.88 0.36
N MET A 509 23.14 -41.46 -0.74
CA MET A 509 23.28 -40.89 -2.09
C MET A 509 22.00 -41.11 -2.90
N ARG A 510 21.73 -40.24 -3.86
CA ARG A 510 20.68 -40.47 -4.85
C ARG A 510 21.05 -41.61 -5.80
N TYR A 511 20.07 -42.43 -6.18
CA TYR A 511 20.26 -43.55 -7.11
C TYR A 511 20.67 -43.10 -8.52
N ASP A 512 20.08 -42.00 -9.01
CA ASP A 512 20.31 -41.43 -10.34
C ASP A 512 21.61 -40.60 -10.46
N GLY A 513 22.39 -40.55 -9.38
CA GLY A 513 23.61 -39.78 -9.27
C GLY A 513 23.46 -38.55 -8.39
N GLY A 514 24.54 -38.19 -7.69
CA GLY A 514 24.57 -37.04 -6.80
C GLY A 514 25.71 -37.14 -5.77
N PRO A 515 25.98 -36.06 -5.03
CA PRO A 515 26.99 -36.08 -3.97
C PRO A 515 26.59 -37.00 -2.83
N GLU A 516 27.53 -37.83 -2.36
CA GLU A 516 27.37 -38.63 -1.16
C GLU A 516 27.20 -37.72 0.08
N ARG A 517 26.24 -38.05 0.93
CA ARG A 517 25.92 -37.29 2.14
C ARG A 517 26.05 -38.13 3.38
N THR A 518 26.75 -37.58 4.36
CA THR A 518 26.80 -38.12 5.70
C THR A 518 25.56 -37.68 6.49
N VAL A 519 24.84 -38.65 7.05
CA VAL A 519 23.71 -38.45 7.95
C VAL A 519 24.03 -39.12 9.27
N VAL A 520 24.09 -38.34 10.34
CA VAL A 520 24.35 -38.83 11.70
C VAL A 520 23.03 -38.90 12.45
N PHE A 521 22.70 -40.08 12.96
CA PHE A 521 21.50 -40.34 13.75
C PHE A 521 21.87 -40.71 15.18
N ASN A 522 21.22 -40.07 16.16
CA ASN A 522 21.39 -40.36 17.58
C ASN A 522 20.25 -41.25 18.08
N ARG A 523 20.58 -42.42 18.63
CA ARG A 523 19.60 -43.41 19.09
C ARG A 523 18.85 -42.98 20.36
N ASN A 524 19.42 -42.06 21.16
CA ASN A 524 18.86 -41.69 22.47
C ASN A 524 17.76 -40.64 22.35
N ASP A 525 17.97 -39.59 21.55
CA ASP A 525 17.04 -38.46 21.40
C ASP A 525 16.29 -38.48 20.06
N LEU A 526 16.60 -39.44 19.18
CA LEU A 526 16.06 -39.56 17.82
C LEU A 526 16.45 -38.40 16.89
N SER A 527 17.48 -37.64 17.25
CA SER A 527 17.98 -36.54 16.42
C SER A 527 18.76 -37.04 15.21
N VAL A 528 18.53 -36.39 14.08
CA VAL A 528 19.21 -36.56 12.81
C VAL A 528 19.90 -35.26 12.38
N ARG A 529 21.14 -35.38 11.91
CA ARG A 529 21.91 -34.28 11.31
C ARG A 529 22.44 -34.72 9.97
N CYS A 530 22.24 -33.91 8.93
CA CYS A 530 22.71 -34.20 7.58
C CYS A 530 23.74 -33.17 7.13
N SER A 531 24.78 -33.62 6.44
CA SER A 531 25.82 -32.74 5.88
C SER A 531 25.30 -31.72 4.86
N CYS A 532 24.10 -31.92 4.29
CA CYS A 532 23.48 -30.93 3.40
C CYS A 532 22.92 -29.69 4.13
N LYS A 533 22.75 -29.76 5.46
CA LYS A 533 22.32 -28.64 6.33
C LYS A 533 20.97 -27.98 5.99
N LYS A 534 20.14 -28.63 5.19
CA LYS A 534 18.84 -28.10 4.77
C LYS A 534 17.88 -27.81 5.94
N TYR A 535 17.85 -28.67 6.96
CA TYR A 535 17.00 -28.42 8.13
C TYR A 535 17.51 -27.22 8.93
N GLU A 536 18.81 -27.10 9.13
CA GLU A 536 19.43 -25.95 9.81
C GLU A 536 19.21 -24.63 9.04
N ASN A 537 19.14 -24.68 7.71
CA ASN A 537 18.89 -23.51 6.87
C ASN A 537 17.41 -23.11 6.75
N GLU A 538 16.54 -24.09 6.46
CA GLU A 538 15.13 -23.87 6.08
C GLU A 538 14.12 -24.33 7.14
N GLY A 539 14.50 -25.26 8.01
CA GLY A 539 13.61 -25.86 9.02
C GLY A 539 12.72 -26.96 8.47
N ILE A 540 13.09 -27.54 7.33
CA ILE A 540 12.43 -28.69 6.69
C ILE A 540 13.46 -29.80 6.54
N LEU A 541 13.11 -31.01 6.97
CA LEU A 541 13.98 -32.20 6.84
C LEU A 541 14.25 -32.49 5.36
N CYS A 542 15.52 -32.79 5.04
CA CYS A 542 15.92 -33.18 3.69
C CYS A 542 15.59 -34.64 3.38
N GLY A 543 15.51 -34.98 2.09
CA GLY A 543 15.35 -36.36 1.64
C GLY A 543 16.37 -37.35 2.22
N HIS A 544 17.61 -36.92 2.46
CA HIS A 544 18.63 -37.79 3.10
C HIS A 544 18.27 -38.17 4.54
N ALA A 545 17.84 -37.20 5.35
CA ALA A 545 17.43 -37.43 6.73
C ALA A 545 16.15 -38.27 6.80
N LEU A 546 15.20 -38.01 5.90
CA LEU A 546 13.97 -38.77 5.78
C LEU A 546 14.24 -40.23 5.38
N LYS A 547 15.24 -40.49 4.52
CA LYS A 547 15.65 -41.85 4.16
C LYS A 547 16.20 -42.61 5.37
N VAL A 548 16.99 -41.95 6.21
CA VAL A 548 17.49 -42.54 7.45
C VAL A 548 16.35 -42.83 8.41
N PHE A 549 15.43 -41.89 8.62
CA PHE A 549 14.23 -42.10 9.44
C PHE A 549 13.39 -43.29 8.97
N ASP A 550 13.18 -43.42 7.65
CA ASP A 550 12.46 -44.56 7.09
C ASP A 550 13.17 -45.90 7.40
N THR A 551 14.50 -45.91 7.31
CA THR A 551 15.34 -47.09 7.55
C THR A 551 15.37 -47.51 9.02
N VAL A 552 15.43 -46.54 9.95
CA VAL A 552 15.43 -46.81 11.40
C VAL A 552 14.01 -47.00 11.98
N GLY A 553 12.97 -46.94 11.13
CA GLY A 553 11.58 -47.20 11.55
C GLY A 553 10.86 -46.00 12.17
N ILE A 554 11.38 -44.77 12.05
CA ILE A 554 10.70 -43.55 12.48
C ILE A 554 9.65 -43.18 11.43
N LYS A 555 8.38 -43.28 11.80
CA LYS A 555 7.24 -43.01 10.89
C LYS A 555 6.50 -41.70 11.20
N ILE A 556 6.92 -40.96 12.22
CA ILE A 556 6.33 -39.68 12.64
C ILE A 556 7.47 -38.69 12.79
N ILE A 557 7.28 -37.45 12.34
CA ILE A 557 8.26 -36.36 12.51
C ILE A 557 8.49 -36.10 14.00
N PRO A 558 9.74 -36.23 14.50
CA PRO A 558 10.02 -35.91 15.90
C PRO A 558 9.73 -34.42 16.19
N PRO A 559 9.21 -34.07 17.39
CA PRO A 559 8.77 -32.72 17.71
C PRO A 559 9.84 -31.64 17.51
N GLU A 560 11.11 -31.96 17.74
CA GLU A 560 12.24 -31.04 17.56
C GLU A 560 12.45 -30.59 16.10
N TYR A 561 11.91 -31.33 15.13
CA TYR A 561 11.94 -31.01 13.70
C TYR A 561 10.72 -30.24 13.21
N ILE A 562 9.74 -29.97 14.10
CA ILE A 562 8.54 -29.20 13.78
C ILE A 562 8.76 -27.75 14.25
N LYS A 563 9.21 -26.90 13.33
CA LYS A 563 9.31 -25.46 13.60
C LYS A 563 7.93 -24.83 13.65
N ARG A 564 7.56 -24.24 14.78
CA ARG A 564 6.26 -23.58 15.02
C ARG A 564 5.84 -22.63 13.90
N ARG A 565 6.77 -21.83 13.35
CA ARG A 565 6.50 -20.86 12.27
C ARG A 565 5.90 -21.49 11.01
N TRP A 566 6.17 -22.77 10.77
CA TRP A 566 5.71 -23.50 9.59
C TRP A 566 4.40 -24.24 9.81
N THR A 567 3.84 -24.18 11.01
CA THR A 567 2.64 -24.93 11.39
C THR A 567 1.37 -24.16 11.09
N LYS A 568 0.24 -24.87 11.01
CA LYS A 568 -1.10 -24.28 10.92
C LYS A 568 -1.47 -23.41 12.14
N ARG A 569 -0.71 -23.53 13.24
CA ARG A 569 -0.91 -22.79 14.49
C ARG A 569 0.22 -21.78 14.76
N ALA A 570 0.89 -21.29 13.72
CA ALA A 570 2.01 -20.37 13.85
C ALA A 570 1.69 -19.13 14.69
N ARG A 571 0.48 -18.55 14.52
CA ARG A 571 -0.01 -17.33 15.20
C ARG A 571 -0.67 -17.55 16.56
N ALA A 572 -0.55 -18.71 17.20
CA ALA A 572 -1.13 -18.91 18.54
C ALA A 572 -0.47 -18.00 19.59
N GLY A 573 -1.22 -17.43 20.54
CA GLY A 573 -0.70 -16.67 21.69
C GLY A 573 -0.81 -15.15 21.60
N ASP A 574 -0.78 -14.50 22.77
CA ASP A 574 -1.08 -13.06 22.92
C ASP A 574 0.10 -12.19 22.47
N CYS A 575 -0.17 -11.00 21.93
CA CYS A 575 0.85 -10.02 21.52
C CYS A 575 0.75 -8.76 22.35
N PHE A 576 1.88 -8.26 22.88
CA PHE A 576 1.93 -7.04 23.70
C PHE A 576 2.85 -6.00 23.05
N ASP A 577 2.46 -4.73 23.12
CA ASP A 577 3.24 -3.60 22.64
C ASP A 577 4.37 -3.23 23.63
N ARG A 578 5.19 -2.22 23.29
CA ARG A 578 6.27 -1.73 24.17
C ARG A 578 5.78 -1.21 25.53
N ARG A 579 4.51 -0.84 25.65
CA ARG A 579 3.87 -0.34 26.87
C ARG A 579 3.21 -1.47 27.66
N GLY A 580 3.31 -2.71 27.21
CA GLY A 580 2.71 -3.88 27.84
C GLY A 580 1.22 -4.04 27.58
N GLN A 581 0.66 -3.32 26.60
CA GLN A 581 -0.75 -3.43 26.22
C GLN A 581 -0.95 -4.51 25.16
N GLU A 582 -2.04 -5.27 25.24
CA GLU A 582 -2.37 -6.26 24.21
C GLU A 582 -2.62 -5.57 22.86
N VAL A 583 -1.94 -6.04 21.81
CA VAL A 583 -2.01 -5.44 20.47
C VAL A 583 -3.26 -5.94 19.76
N VAL A 584 -4.21 -5.04 19.53
CA VAL A 584 -5.42 -5.31 18.74
C VAL A 584 -5.16 -4.92 17.28
N ALA A 585 -5.23 -5.91 16.37
CA ALA A 585 -4.87 -5.72 14.97
C ALA A 585 -5.80 -4.75 14.20
N ASP A 586 -7.12 -4.79 14.46
CA ASP A 586 -8.09 -3.88 13.82
C ASP A 586 -9.11 -3.34 14.85
N PRO A 587 -8.87 -2.13 15.40
CA PRO A 587 -9.82 -1.49 16.29
C PRO A 587 -11.10 -0.99 15.58
N LYS A 588 -11.14 -0.95 14.24
CA LYS A 588 -12.26 -0.43 13.43
C LYS A 588 -13.26 -1.50 13.01
N VAL A 589 -13.07 -2.79 13.34
CA VAL A 589 -14.01 -3.87 12.98
C VAL A 589 -15.47 -3.51 13.28
N MET A 590 -15.73 -2.86 14.41
CA MET A 590 -17.08 -2.44 14.81
C MET A 590 -17.65 -1.31 13.92
N ILE A 591 -16.84 -0.33 13.55
CA ILE A 591 -17.26 0.78 12.67
C ILE A 591 -17.48 0.25 11.24
N SER A 592 -16.55 -0.54 10.73
CA SER A 592 -16.63 -1.18 9.41
C SER A 592 -17.85 -2.10 9.30
N THR A 593 -18.18 -2.82 10.37
CA THR A 593 -19.39 -3.67 10.43
C THR A 593 -20.67 -2.83 10.33
N ARG A 594 -20.78 -1.75 11.11
CA ARG A 594 -21.92 -0.83 11.03
C ARG A 594 -22.04 -0.20 9.64
N TYR A 595 -20.93 0.22 9.05
CA TYR A 595 -20.93 0.79 7.70
C TYR A 595 -21.38 -0.22 6.64
N ARG A 596 -20.91 -1.47 6.73
CA ARG A 596 -21.31 -2.59 5.85
C ARG A 596 -22.82 -2.85 5.89
N GLU A 597 -23.47 -2.63 7.02
CA GLU A 597 -24.92 -2.77 7.16
C GLU A 597 -25.67 -1.53 6.65
N LEU A 598 -25.19 -0.34 7.01
CA LEU A 598 -25.85 0.94 6.69
C LEU A 598 -25.77 1.29 5.21
N ALA A 599 -24.62 1.12 4.56
CA ALA A 599 -24.43 1.60 3.19
C ALA A 599 -25.36 0.91 2.18
N PRO A 600 -25.49 -0.44 2.15
CA PRO A 600 -26.45 -1.10 1.25
C PRO A 600 -27.91 -0.76 1.56
N ALA A 601 -28.26 -0.59 2.84
CA ALA A 601 -29.60 -0.19 3.26
C ALA A 601 -29.97 1.21 2.71
N MET A 602 -29.04 2.16 2.81
CA MET A 602 -29.22 3.51 2.28
C MET A 602 -29.32 3.52 0.75
N ILE A 603 -28.49 2.74 0.05
CA ILE A 603 -28.58 2.58 -1.41
C ILE A 603 -29.97 2.02 -1.79
N LYS A 604 -30.45 0.98 -1.09
CA LYS A 604 -31.77 0.40 -1.34
C LYS A 604 -32.91 1.40 -1.13
N VAL A 605 -32.82 2.24 -0.09
CA VAL A 605 -33.79 3.33 0.14
C VAL A 605 -33.75 4.33 -1.00
N ALA A 606 -32.55 4.77 -1.41
CA ALA A 606 -32.37 5.72 -2.50
C ALA A 606 -32.95 5.20 -3.83
N THR A 607 -32.64 3.95 -4.21
CA THR A 607 -33.12 3.34 -5.46
C THR A 607 -34.64 3.21 -5.50
N ARG A 608 -35.29 2.86 -4.38
CA ARG A 608 -36.75 2.72 -4.31
C ARG A 608 -37.46 4.07 -4.24
N ALA A 609 -36.91 5.00 -3.45
CA ALA A 609 -37.48 6.33 -3.30
C ALA A 609 -37.43 7.10 -4.63
N ALA A 610 -36.38 6.92 -5.44
CA ALA A 610 -36.24 7.58 -6.74
C ALA A 610 -37.34 7.25 -7.77
N MET A 611 -38.15 6.19 -7.55
CA MET A 611 -39.22 5.80 -8.48
C MET A 611 -40.51 6.62 -8.32
N SER A 612 -40.67 7.40 -7.24
CA SER A 612 -41.84 8.24 -7.01
C SER A 612 -41.45 9.56 -6.34
N GLU A 613 -42.12 10.65 -6.74
CA GLU A 613 -41.84 11.98 -6.21
C GLU A 613 -42.15 12.08 -4.71
N ASP A 614 -43.23 11.45 -4.26
CA ASP A 614 -43.67 11.50 -2.87
C ASP A 614 -42.73 10.70 -1.97
N THR A 615 -42.32 9.50 -2.40
CA THR A 615 -41.37 8.68 -1.63
C THR A 615 -39.98 9.30 -1.62
N SER A 616 -39.58 9.99 -2.69
CA SER A 616 -38.35 10.81 -2.73
C SER A 616 -38.37 11.93 -1.69
N LYS A 617 -39.47 12.69 -1.60
CA LYS A 617 -39.63 13.78 -0.60
C LYS A 617 -39.53 13.25 0.83
N VAL A 618 -40.19 12.14 1.13
CA VAL A 618 -40.13 11.50 2.45
C VAL A 618 -38.72 11.03 2.78
N ALA A 619 -38.05 10.33 1.85
CA ALA A 619 -36.69 9.84 2.07
C ALA A 619 -35.69 10.98 2.30
N ILE A 620 -35.75 12.05 1.51
CA ILE A 620 -34.88 13.23 1.68
C ILE A 620 -35.11 13.88 3.05
N THR A 621 -36.36 14.00 3.50
CA THR A 621 -36.70 14.60 4.80
C THR A 621 -36.08 13.79 5.94
N VAL A 622 -36.28 12.46 5.94
CA VAL A 622 -35.72 11.56 6.95
C VAL A 622 -34.19 11.62 6.98
N ILE A 623 -33.54 11.57 5.81
CA ILE A 623 -32.08 11.68 5.70
C ILE A 623 -31.59 13.04 6.25
N SER A 624 -32.30 14.11 5.94
CA SER A 624 -31.95 15.45 6.42
C SER A 624 -32.08 15.58 7.94
N ASP A 625 -33.08 14.94 8.54
CA ASP A 625 -33.27 14.92 9.99
C ASP A 625 -32.17 14.12 10.70
N PHE A 626 -31.74 12.99 10.12
CA PHE A 626 -30.58 12.25 10.61
C PHE A 626 -29.29 13.08 10.53
N SER A 627 -29.09 13.83 9.45
CA SER A 627 -27.89 14.67 9.28
C SER A 627 -27.81 15.85 10.26
N ARG A 628 -28.95 16.31 10.78
CA ARG A 628 -29.06 17.41 11.75
C ARG A 628 -28.84 16.97 13.21
N LYS A 629 -29.04 15.69 13.52
CA LYS A 629 -28.71 15.09 14.82
C LYS A 629 -27.21 14.80 14.90
N ARG A 630 -26.36 15.81 15.05
CA ARG A 630 -24.96 15.62 15.45
C ARG A 630 -24.86 15.52 16.98
N HIS A 631 -24.24 14.44 17.47
CA HIS A 631 -23.72 14.35 18.84
C HIS A 631 -22.32 14.95 18.89
#